data_AF-A0A537NAA7-F1
#
_entry.id   AF-A0A537NAA7-F1
#
_cell.length_a   1.000
_cell.length_b   1.000
_cell.length_c   1.000
_cell.angle_alpha   90.00
_cell.angle_beta   90.00
_cell.angle_gamma   90.00
#
_symmetry.space_group_name_H-M   'P 1'
#
loop_
_entity.id
_entity.type
_entity.pdbx_description
1 polymer ?
#
loop_
_entity_poly.entity_id
_entity_poly.type
_entity_poly.pdbx_seq_one_letter_code
_entity_poly.pdbx_strand_id
1 'polypeptide(L)' 'NVDFATVTIERVLGLPPDAALSMFLLGRTVGWIAHAIEQAAHGGLIRPRARYTGPRPTA' A
#
# COMPACT_ATOMS: atom_id res chain seq x y z
N ASN A 1 -2.97 9.10 -14.34
CA ASN A 1 -2.87 8.12 -13.24
C ASN A 1 -3.60 6.84 -13.69
N VAL A 2 -3.08 5.65 -13.35
CA VAL A 2 -3.70 4.35 -13.66
C VAL A 2 -5.11 4.21 -13.10
N ASP A 3 -5.39 4.90 -11.98
CA ASP A 3 -6.72 4.92 -11.34
C ASP A 3 -7.82 5.37 -12.31
N PHE A 4 -7.53 6.32 -13.21
CA PHE A 4 -8.48 6.74 -14.23
C PHE A 4 -8.83 5.59 -15.17
N ALA A 5 -7.83 4.84 -15.63
CA ALA A 5 -8.04 3.74 -16.57
C ALA A 5 -8.83 2.58 -15.94
N THR A 6 -8.51 2.21 -14.69
CA THR A 6 -9.23 1.11 -14.00
C THR A 6 -10.67 1.48 -13.68
N VAL A 7 -10.94 2.74 -13.29
CA VAL A 7 -12.32 3.24 -13.08
C VAL A 7 -13.07 3.33 -14.41
N THR A 8 -12.42 3.72 -15.51
CA THR A 8 -13.05 3.68 -16.83
C THR A 8 -13.45 2.26 -17.21
N ILE A 9 -12.61 1.26 -16.98
CA ILE A 9 -12.93 -0.16 -17.22
C ILE A 9 -14.14 -0.59 -16.38
N GLU A 10 -14.14 -0.30 -15.07
CA GLU A 10 -15.26 -0.61 -14.18
C GLU A 10 -16.59 -0.06 -14.70
N ARG A 11 -16.60 1.22 -15.11
CA ARG A 11 -17.81 1.88 -15.61
C ARG A 11 -18.25 1.39 -16.98
N VAL A 12 -17.34 1.28 -17.94
CA VAL A 12 -17.65 0.90 -19.33
C VAL A 12 -18.15 -0.54 -19.40
N LEU A 13 -17.62 -1.43 -18.56
CA LEU A 13 -18.03 -2.83 -18.52
C LEU A 13 -19.16 -3.11 -17.51
N GLY A 14 -19.65 -2.10 -16.79
CA GLY A 14 -20.71 -2.26 -15.79
C GLY A 14 -20.35 -3.24 -14.67
N LEU A 15 -19.07 -3.23 -14.25
CA LEU A 15 -18.60 -4.13 -13.20
C LEU A 15 -19.20 -3.75 -11.83
N PRO A 16 -19.21 -4.67 -10.86
CA PRO A 16 -19.62 -4.36 -9.50
C PRO A 16 -18.78 -3.21 -8.91
N PRO A 17 -19.33 -2.47 -7.93
CA PRO A 17 -18.56 -1.49 -7.17
C PRO A 17 -17.25 -2.09 -6.65
N ASP A 18 -16.20 -1.26 -6.60
CA ASP A 18 -14.85 -1.61 -6.14
C ASP A 18 -14.06 -2.55 -7.07
N ALA A 19 -14.54 -2.83 -8.28
CA ALA A 19 -13.79 -3.61 -9.25
C ALA A 19 -12.46 -2.94 -9.64
N ALA A 20 -12.42 -1.62 -9.79
CA ALA A 20 -11.19 -0.88 -10.08
C ALA A 20 -10.13 -1.07 -8.98
N LEU A 21 -10.55 -0.96 -7.71
CA LEU A 21 -9.69 -1.19 -6.56
C LEU A 21 -9.23 -2.65 -6.51
N SER A 22 -10.13 -3.59 -6.75
CA SER A 22 -9.83 -5.03 -6.75
C SER A 22 -8.78 -5.38 -7.80
N MET A 23 -8.91 -4.87 -9.03
CA MET A 23 -7.92 -5.06 -10.09
C MET A 23 -6.54 -4.51 -9.68
N PHE A 24 -6.52 -3.31 -9.09
CA PHE A 24 -5.28 -2.71 -8.61
C PHE A 24 -4.62 -3.57 -7.51
N LEU A 25 -5.38 -3.99 -6.50
CA LEU A 25 -4.88 -4.82 -5.39
C LEU A 25 -4.35 -6.16 -5.88
N LEU A 26 -5.06 -6.82 -6.80
CA LEU A 26 -4.60 -8.08 -7.42
C LEU A 26 -3.25 -7.88 -8.13
N GLY A 27 -3.13 -6.83 -8.94
CA GLY A 27 -1.87 -6.48 -9.61
C GLY A 27 -0.74 -6.14 -8.62
N ARG A 28 -1.04 -5.43 -7.53
CA ARG A 28 -0.05 -5.05 -6.51
C ARG A 28 0.41 -6.20 -5.63
N THR A 29 -0.43 -7.21 -5.43
CA THR A 29 -0.14 -8.37 -4.58
C THR A 29 1.17 -9.06 -4.97
N VAL A 30 1.43 -9.21 -6.29
CA VAL A 30 2.69 -9.80 -6.79
C VAL A 30 3.91 -9.01 -6.30
N GLY A 31 3.86 -7.68 -6.44
CA GLY A 31 4.95 -6.81 -6.00
C GLY A 31 5.10 -6.76 -4.47
N TRP A 32 3.99 -6.82 -3.72
CA TRP A 32 4.05 -6.90 -2.26
C TRP A 32 4.71 -8.19 -1.77
N ILE A 33 4.36 -9.33 -2.37
CA ILE A 33 4.99 -10.61 -2.04
C ILE A 33 6.47 -10.58 -2.41
N ALA A 34 6.82 -10.06 -3.60
CA ALA A 34 8.21 -9.93 -4.02
C ALA A 34 9.02 -9.09 -3.02
N HIS A 35 8.54 -7.91 -2.64
CA HIS A 35 9.21 -7.07 -1.66
C HIS A 35 9.27 -7.70 -0.26
N ALA A 36 8.26 -8.46 0.15
CA ALA A 36 8.32 -9.19 1.41
C ALA A 36 9.43 -10.25 1.40
N ILE A 37 9.60 -10.96 0.29
CA ILE A 37 10.68 -11.93 0.08
C ILE A 37 12.05 -11.23 0.09
N GLU A 38 12.19 -10.12 -0.65
CA GLU A 38 13.42 -9.31 -0.68
C GLU A 38 13.80 -8.81 0.72
N GLN A 39 12.81 -8.31 1.48
CA GLN A 39 13.04 -7.84 2.85
C GLN A 39 13.45 -8.98 3.78
N ALA A 40 12.83 -10.15 3.65
CA ALA A 40 13.18 -11.34 4.43
C ALA A 40 14.61 -11.81 4.12
N ALA A 41 15.05 -11.72 2.87
CA ALA A 41 16.41 -12.06 2.45
C ALA A 41 17.45 -11.04 2.94
N HIS A 42 17.12 -9.75 2.97
CA HIS A 42 18.01 -8.70 3.48
C HIS A 42 18.16 -8.71 5.01
N GLY A 43 17.12 -9.10 5.77
CA GLY A 43 17.17 -9.30 7.21
C GLY A 43 17.23 -8.04 8.09
N GLY A 44 17.10 -6.84 7.50
CA GLY A 44 17.13 -5.57 8.23
C GLY A 44 15.79 -5.22 8.88
N LEU A 45 15.79 -4.83 10.15
CA LEU A 45 14.59 -4.28 10.80
C LEU A 45 14.45 -2.78 10.48
N ILE A 46 13.29 -2.38 9.96
CA ILE A 46 12.92 -0.97 9.81
C ILE A 46 12.59 -0.41 11.20
N ARG A 47 13.49 0.43 11.74
CA ARG A 47 13.35 1.01 13.10
C ARG A 47 13.47 2.54 13.10
N PRO A 48 12.45 3.28 12.63
CA PRO A 48 12.46 4.73 12.65
C PRO A 48 12.46 5.26 14.10
N ARG A 49 13.12 6.41 14.32
CA ARG A 49 13.08 7.11 15.60
C ARG A 49 12.26 8.38 15.49
N ALA A 50 11.25 8.51 16.34
CA ALA A 50 10.51 9.75 16.49
C ALA A 50 11.27 10.71 17.43
N ARG A 51 11.06 12.01 17.24
CA ARG A 51 11.48 13.05 18.17
C ARG A 51 10.27 13.46 19.00
N TYR A 52 10.37 13.36 20.31
CA TYR A 52 9.33 13.88 21.20
C TYR A 52 9.36 15.41 21.23
N THR A 53 8.21 16.04 20.98
CA THR A 53 8.02 17.50 21.01
C THR A 53 6.91 17.92 21.97
N GLY A 54 6.46 17.00 22.84
CA GLY A 54 5.44 17.30 23.84
C GLY A 54 6.02 17.94 25.11
N PRO A 55 5.15 18.31 26.07
CA PRO A 55 5.57 18.87 27.35
C PRO A 55 6.40 17.88 28.17
N ARG A 56 7.43 18.36 28.88
CA ARG A 56 8.15 17.52 29.85
C ARG A 56 7.24 17.24 31.06
N PRO A 57 7.32 16.06 31.69
CA PRO A 57 6.63 15.80 32.94
C PRO A 57 7.02 16.83 33.99
N THR A 58 6.04 17.33 34.74
CA THR A 58 6.29 18.13 35.95
C THR A 58 6.80 17.22 37.08
N ALA A 59 7.77 17.71 37.83
CA ALA A 59 8.38 17.02 38.98
C ALA A 59 7.39 16.79 40.13
#